data_AF-A0A210QS62-F1
#
_entry.id   AF-A0A210QS62-F1
#
_cell.length_a   1.000
_cell.length_b   1.000
_cell.length_c   1.000
_cell.angle_alpha   90.00
_cell.angle_beta   90.00
_cell.angle_gamma   90.00
#
_symmetry.space_group_name_H-M   'P 1'
#
loop_
_entity.id
_entity.type
_entity.pdbx_description
1 polymer ?
#
loop_
_entity_poly.entity_id
_entity_poly.type
_entity_poly.pdbx_seq_one_letter_code
_entity_poly.pdbx_strand_id
1 'polypeptide(L)'
;MSTTTEHYNLLKLVILVMEYGTKVLKEKVKSELSKGYKTFQDLVKASRHDLIHLHELKRCCACTSYPTARHSAISYKQLALLLDNDRGQACTRPNNDRDQLCTCGFKEKMNISENDMDITLLSCFLLNIIKQDDTVRKLIKNLRDKRNNLFHLISAKVPMEEFETKFQDIAHIINEIAKGFDTELFVTFRSQMIDLESSACSPQQLHCAMELVRRFKMSKINNAFISNEAVTRTVIH
;
A
#
# COMPACT_ATOMS: atom_id res chain seq x y z
N MET A 1 -4.07 15.93 -32.35
CA MET A 1 -5.12 15.29 -31.52
C MET A 1 -4.61 14.09 -30.69
N SER A 2 -3.34 13.66 -30.79
CA SER A 2 -2.84 12.46 -30.08
C SER A 2 -2.55 12.64 -28.59
N THR A 3 -2.25 13.86 -28.15
CA THR A 3 -1.75 14.10 -26.80
C THR A 3 -2.80 13.88 -25.71
N THR A 4 -4.07 14.17 -25.95
CA THR A 4 -5.15 13.98 -24.96
C THR A 4 -5.45 12.51 -24.69
N THR A 5 -5.43 11.66 -25.71
CA THR A 5 -5.73 10.22 -25.59
C THR A 5 -4.67 9.46 -24.80
N GLU A 6 -3.39 9.75 -25.05
CA GLU A 6 -2.26 9.10 -24.35
C GLU A 6 -2.22 9.44 -22.85
N HIS A 7 -2.61 10.66 -22.48
CA HIS A 7 -2.77 11.02 -21.07
C HIS A 7 -3.99 10.32 -20.45
N TYR A 8 -5.05 10.15 -21.23
CA TYR A 8 -6.24 9.43 -20.79
C TYR A 8 -5.95 7.95 -20.48
N ASN A 9 -5.14 7.31 -21.32
CA ASN A 9 -4.66 5.95 -21.12
C ASN A 9 -3.89 5.81 -19.79
N LEU A 10 -3.00 6.76 -19.49
CA LEU A 10 -2.30 6.79 -18.20
C LEU A 10 -3.29 6.91 -17.04
N LEU A 11 -4.29 7.79 -17.14
CA LEU A 11 -5.29 7.97 -16.08
C LEU A 11 -6.12 6.70 -15.87
N LYS A 12 -6.50 5.99 -16.94
CA LYS A 12 -7.16 4.68 -16.83
C LYS A 12 -6.30 3.65 -16.11
N LEU A 13 -5.00 3.57 -16.41
CA LEU A 13 -4.09 2.67 -15.68
C LEU A 13 -3.94 3.06 -14.20
N VAL A 14 -3.91 4.36 -13.90
CA VAL A 14 -3.90 4.87 -12.52
C VAL A 14 -5.17 4.47 -11.79
N ILE A 15 -6.35 4.62 -12.41
CA ILE A 15 -7.64 4.19 -11.84
C ILE A 15 -7.61 2.67 -11.62
N LEU A 16 -7.21 1.89 -12.62
CA LEU A 16 -7.15 0.44 -12.54
C LEU A 16 -6.32 -0.04 -11.33
N VAL A 17 -5.15 0.55 -11.10
CA VAL A 17 -4.31 0.13 -9.96
C VAL A 17 -4.72 0.77 -8.65
N MET A 18 -4.93 2.09 -8.62
CA MET A 18 -5.14 2.82 -7.37
C MET A 18 -6.55 2.68 -6.83
N GLU A 19 -7.55 2.47 -7.69
CA GLU A 19 -8.94 2.27 -7.27
C GLU A 19 -9.27 0.79 -7.22
N TYR A 20 -9.25 0.10 -8.36
CA TYR A 20 -9.63 -1.32 -8.43
C TYR A 20 -8.62 -2.22 -7.74
N GLY A 21 -7.32 -1.98 -7.91
CA GLY A 21 -6.27 -2.68 -7.17
C GLY A 21 -6.37 -2.44 -5.65
N THR A 22 -6.73 -1.24 -5.19
CA THR A 22 -7.00 -1.01 -3.77
C THR A 22 -8.23 -1.78 -3.31
N LYS A 23 -9.34 -1.69 -4.06
CA LYS A 23 -10.62 -2.32 -3.72
C LYS A 23 -10.49 -3.84 -3.61
N VAL A 24 -9.81 -4.50 -4.55
CA VAL A 24 -9.61 -5.95 -4.51
C VAL A 24 -8.79 -6.37 -3.29
N LEU A 25 -7.78 -5.58 -2.88
CA LEU A 25 -7.02 -5.86 -1.66
C LEU A 25 -7.83 -5.59 -0.38
N LYS A 26 -8.73 -4.58 -0.37
CA LYS A 26 -9.65 -4.36 0.75
C LYS A 26 -10.56 -5.56 0.96
N GLU A 27 -11.19 -6.05 -0.11
CA GLU A 27 -12.04 -7.25 -0.04
C GLU A 27 -11.25 -8.48 0.36
N LYS A 28 -9.99 -8.61 -0.09
CA LYS A 28 -9.10 -9.67 0.38
C LYS A 28 -8.83 -9.58 1.88
N VAL A 29 -8.50 -8.39 2.40
CA VAL A 29 -8.31 -8.19 3.84
C VAL A 29 -9.58 -8.54 4.61
N LYS A 30 -10.76 -8.07 4.18
CA LYS A 30 -12.05 -8.42 4.81
C LYS A 30 -12.30 -9.92 4.85
N SER A 31 -12.07 -10.60 3.73
CA SER A 31 -12.20 -12.06 3.63
C SER A 31 -11.28 -12.76 4.64
N GLU A 32 -10.03 -12.32 4.78
CA GLU A 32 -9.10 -12.91 5.74
C GLU A 32 -9.42 -12.53 7.20
N LEU A 33 -9.93 -11.32 7.46
CA LEU A 33 -10.41 -10.93 8.80
C LEU A 33 -11.50 -11.90 9.27
N SER A 34 -12.47 -12.23 8.41
CA SER A 34 -13.59 -13.12 8.75
C SER A 34 -13.17 -14.51 9.27
N LYS A 35 -11.91 -14.93 9.01
CA LYS A 35 -11.37 -16.23 9.42
C LYS A 35 -10.75 -16.25 10.81
N GLY A 36 -10.45 -15.09 11.42
CA GLY A 36 -9.69 -15.06 12.68
C GLY A 36 -9.75 -13.78 13.50
N TYR A 37 -10.36 -12.71 12.97
CA TYR A 37 -10.44 -11.41 13.63
C TYR A 37 -11.84 -10.83 13.46
N LYS A 38 -12.41 -10.26 14.53
CA LYS A 38 -13.74 -9.63 14.43
C LYS A 38 -13.68 -8.32 13.65
N THR A 39 -12.60 -7.56 13.81
CA THR A 39 -12.40 -6.26 13.17
C THR A 39 -10.96 -6.08 12.68
N PHE A 40 -10.74 -5.10 11.79
CA PHE A 40 -9.40 -4.69 11.40
C PHE A 40 -8.59 -4.16 12.59
N GLN A 41 -9.23 -3.46 13.53
CA GLN A 41 -8.59 -2.99 14.76
C GLN A 41 -8.06 -4.16 15.61
N ASP A 42 -8.80 -5.28 15.70
CA ASP A 42 -8.35 -6.47 16.41
C ASP A 42 -7.07 -7.07 15.77
N LEU A 43 -7.01 -7.09 14.44
CA LEU A 43 -5.83 -7.52 13.70
C LEU A 43 -4.63 -6.62 14.00
N VAL A 44 -4.81 -5.29 13.98
CA VAL A 44 -3.75 -4.33 14.28
C VAL A 44 -3.26 -4.48 15.72
N LYS A 45 -4.17 -4.67 16.67
CA LYS A 45 -3.84 -4.90 18.07
C LYS A 45 -3.03 -6.18 18.25
N ALA A 46 -3.48 -7.28 17.65
CA ALA A 46 -2.78 -8.57 17.71
C ALA A 46 -1.40 -8.52 17.03
N SER A 47 -1.28 -7.74 15.96
CA SER A 47 -0.06 -7.65 15.14
C SER A 47 0.81 -6.44 15.47
N ARG A 48 0.54 -5.72 16.57
CA ARG A 48 1.18 -4.44 16.92
C ARG A 48 2.71 -4.52 16.89
N HIS A 49 3.25 -5.58 17.49
CA HIS A 49 4.69 -5.81 17.53
C HIS A 49 5.29 -5.92 16.12
N ASP A 50 4.67 -6.73 15.28
CA ASP A 50 5.14 -6.98 13.93
C ASP A 50 5.00 -5.73 13.06
N LEU A 51 3.91 -4.97 13.22
CA LEU A 51 3.70 -3.68 12.56
C LEU A 51 4.79 -2.66 12.88
N ILE A 52 5.25 -2.60 14.13
CA ILE A 52 6.39 -1.75 14.49
C ILE A 52 7.64 -2.21 13.75
N HIS A 53 7.88 -3.52 13.66
CA HIS A 53 9.03 -4.08 12.93
C HIS A 53 8.93 -4.00 11.40
N LEU A 54 7.76 -3.71 10.85
CA LEU A 54 7.64 -3.30 9.45
C LEU A 54 8.22 -1.89 9.22
N HIS A 55 8.31 -1.06 10.26
CA HIS A 55 8.94 0.26 10.20
C HIS A 55 10.38 0.25 10.73
N GLU A 56 10.56 -0.26 11.96
CA GLU A 56 11.77 -0.21 12.78
C GLU A 56 12.54 -1.53 12.71
N LEU A 57 13.77 -1.47 12.19
CA LEU A 57 14.62 -2.65 12.01
C LEU A 57 15.42 -3.01 13.26
N LYS A 58 15.38 -2.17 14.29
CA LYS A 58 16.07 -2.41 15.55
C LYS A 58 15.35 -3.47 16.36
N ARG A 59 16.09 -4.18 17.22
CA ARG A 59 15.51 -5.04 18.25
C ARG A 59 14.64 -4.21 19.19
N CYS A 60 13.48 -4.74 19.56
CA CYS A 60 12.61 -4.10 20.54
C CYS A 60 12.53 -4.87 21.86
N CYS A 61 11.95 -4.24 22.88
CA CYS A 61 11.80 -4.79 24.23
C CYS A 61 10.95 -6.08 24.32
N ALA A 62 10.25 -6.45 23.25
CA ALA A 62 9.47 -7.69 23.15
C ALA A 62 10.16 -8.76 22.28
N CYS A 63 11.27 -8.42 21.60
CA CYS A 63 12.01 -9.35 20.76
C CYS A 63 12.90 -10.29 21.57
N THR A 64 12.68 -11.59 21.44
CA THR A 64 13.59 -12.62 21.94
C THR A 64 14.82 -12.81 21.02
N SER A 65 14.71 -12.45 19.74
CA SER A 65 15.79 -12.52 18.74
C SER A 65 15.85 -11.25 17.88
N TYR A 66 16.95 -11.02 17.15
CA TYR A 66 17.05 -9.87 16.24
C TYR A 66 16.02 -9.99 15.09
N PRO A 67 15.38 -8.89 14.67
CA PRO A 67 14.53 -8.87 13.49
C PRO A 67 15.32 -9.32 12.25
N THR A 68 14.71 -10.15 11.41
CA THR A 68 15.31 -10.62 10.15
C THR A 68 15.09 -9.66 8.98
N ALA A 69 14.27 -8.62 9.16
CA ALA A 69 13.94 -7.65 8.14
C ALA A 69 15.17 -6.77 7.79
N ARG A 70 15.50 -6.71 6.49
CA ARG A 70 16.64 -5.93 5.98
C ARG A 70 16.25 -4.50 5.54
N HIS A 71 14.95 -4.21 5.46
CA HIS A 71 14.43 -2.94 4.95
C HIS A 71 13.04 -2.66 5.51
N SER A 72 12.76 -1.37 5.72
CA SER A 72 11.47 -0.88 6.20
C SER A 72 10.40 -1.08 5.12
N ALA A 73 9.32 -1.77 5.45
CA ALA A 73 8.20 -2.04 4.55
C ALA A 73 7.15 -0.93 4.56
N ILE A 74 7.07 -0.13 5.63
CA ILE A 74 6.17 1.01 5.79
C ILE A 74 6.88 2.24 6.36
N SER A 75 6.43 3.43 5.96
CA SER A 75 6.92 4.69 6.53
C SER A 75 6.35 4.96 7.93
N TYR A 76 6.99 5.86 8.69
CA TYR A 76 6.45 6.32 9.97
C TYR A 76 5.03 6.92 9.83
N LYS A 77 4.78 7.67 8.74
CA LYS A 77 3.45 8.25 8.47
C LYS A 77 2.38 7.17 8.32
N GLN A 78 2.73 6.05 7.68
CA GLN A 78 1.84 4.90 7.53
C GLN A 78 1.66 4.14 8.85
N LEU A 79 2.72 3.98 9.63
CA LEU A 79 2.63 3.40 10.98
C LEU A 79 1.72 4.24 11.88
N ALA A 80 1.81 5.58 11.81
CA ALA A 80 0.98 6.52 12.57
C ALA A 80 -0.51 6.55 12.15
N LEU A 81 -0.87 5.93 11.02
CA LEU A 81 -2.27 5.69 10.68
C LEU A 81 -2.86 4.52 11.48
N LEU A 82 -2.00 3.60 11.96
CA LEU A 82 -2.37 2.36 12.62
C LEU A 82 -2.19 2.44 14.14
N LEU A 83 -1.10 3.09 14.59
CA LEU A 83 -0.69 3.13 15.98
C LEU A 83 -0.44 4.57 16.44
N ASP A 84 -0.92 4.88 17.64
CA ASP A 84 -0.47 6.03 18.41
C ASP A 84 0.75 5.63 19.25
N ASN A 85 1.66 6.57 19.51
CA ASN A 85 2.86 6.33 20.32
C ASN A 85 2.92 7.34 21.47
N ASP A 86 2.72 6.84 22.69
CA ASP A 86 2.97 7.59 23.91
C ASP A 86 4.47 7.54 24.26
N ARG A 87 5.21 8.51 23.73
CA ARG A 87 6.66 8.63 23.93
C ARG A 87 7.07 8.86 25.39
N GLY A 88 6.13 9.19 26.27
CA GLY A 88 6.37 9.35 27.71
C GLY A 88 6.25 8.05 28.51
N GLN A 89 5.74 6.98 27.90
CA GLN A 89 5.52 5.73 28.62
C GLN A 89 6.84 4.94 28.80
N ALA A 90 7.20 4.71 30.06
CA ALA A 90 8.35 3.86 30.40
C ALA A 90 8.15 2.43 29.89
N CYS A 91 9.27 1.78 29.54
CA CYS A 91 9.23 0.38 29.14
C CYS A 91 8.78 -0.48 30.33
N THR A 92 7.74 -1.29 30.11
CA THR A 92 7.21 -2.19 31.14
C THR A 92 7.97 -3.51 31.23
N ARG A 93 8.93 -3.74 30.32
CA ARG A 93 9.74 -4.96 30.27
C ARG A 93 11.00 -4.79 31.14
N PRO A 94 11.23 -5.69 32.13
CA PRO A 94 12.28 -5.51 33.13
C PRO A 94 13.72 -5.56 32.59
N ASN A 95 13.95 -6.16 31.41
CA ASN A 95 15.28 -6.32 30.81
C ASN A 95 15.46 -5.48 29.52
N ASN A 96 14.86 -4.29 29.45
CA ASN A 96 15.07 -3.43 28.30
C ASN A 96 16.46 -2.79 28.37
N ASP A 97 17.41 -3.30 27.59
CA ASP A 97 18.70 -2.66 27.40
C ASP A 97 18.51 -1.25 26.80
N ARG A 98 19.44 -0.33 27.08
CA ARG A 98 19.39 1.06 26.58
C ARG A 98 19.34 1.17 25.04
N ASP A 99 19.80 0.14 24.33
CA ASP A 99 19.87 0.11 22.87
C ASP A 99 18.64 -0.51 22.19
N GLN A 100 17.65 -0.99 22.97
CA GLN A 100 16.42 -1.59 22.45
C GLN A 100 15.29 -0.58 22.32
N LEU A 101 14.53 -0.67 21.22
CA LEU A 101 13.33 0.12 21.04
C LEU A 101 12.23 -0.31 22.03
N CYS A 102 11.71 0.60 22.83
CA CYS A 102 10.51 0.32 23.64
C CYS A 102 9.26 0.36 22.74
N THR A 103 8.50 -0.74 22.72
CA THR A 103 7.21 -0.81 21.99
C THR A 103 6.00 -0.71 22.91
N CYS A 104 6.21 -0.62 24.22
CA CYS A 104 5.14 -0.59 25.22
C CYS A 104 4.23 0.66 25.12
N GLY A 105 4.78 1.77 24.64
CA GLY A 105 4.05 3.03 24.43
C GLY A 105 3.19 3.06 23.17
N PHE A 106 3.32 2.07 22.28
CA PHE A 106 2.49 1.99 21.08
C PHE A 106 1.14 1.37 21.40
N LYS A 107 0.07 2.00 20.92
CA LYS A 107 -1.31 1.51 21.04
C LYS A 107 -2.01 1.62 19.71
N GLU A 108 -2.89 0.67 19.40
CA GLU A 108 -3.74 0.76 18.22
C GLU A 108 -4.58 2.02 18.25
N LYS A 109 -4.68 2.69 17.11
CA LYS A 109 -5.57 3.83 16.96
C LYS A 109 -7.01 3.36 16.97
N MET A 110 -7.88 4.12 17.63
CA MET A 110 -9.31 3.79 17.72
C MET A 110 -10.01 3.98 16.37
N ASN A 111 -11.01 3.13 16.09
CA ASN A 111 -11.89 3.23 14.92
C ASN A 111 -11.16 3.11 13.57
N ILE A 112 -10.07 2.35 13.52
CA ILE A 112 -9.36 2.08 12.26
C ILE A 112 -10.10 1.01 11.44
N SER A 113 -10.24 1.27 10.13
CA SER A 113 -10.80 0.32 9.16
C SER A 113 -9.86 0.11 7.98
N GLU A 114 -9.88 -1.10 7.44
CA GLU A 114 -9.27 -1.47 6.17
C GLU A 114 -9.80 -0.62 5.00
N ASN A 115 -11.01 -0.07 5.11
CA ASN A 115 -11.59 0.81 4.09
C ASN A 115 -10.88 2.16 3.98
N ASP A 116 -10.16 2.58 5.02
CA ASP A 116 -9.38 3.82 5.03
C ASP A 116 -7.93 3.62 4.54
N MET A 117 -7.52 2.37 4.33
CA MET A 117 -6.15 2.02 3.98
C MET A 117 -5.91 2.12 2.47
N ASP A 118 -4.69 2.56 2.13
CA ASP A 118 -4.22 2.59 0.74
C ASP A 118 -3.67 1.22 0.30
N ILE A 119 -3.47 1.06 -1.01
CA ILE A 119 -2.88 -0.15 -1.60
C ILE A 119 -1.52 -0.52 -0.98
N THR A 120 -0.74 0.46 -0.52
CA THR A 120 0.56 0.21 0.11
C THR A 120 0.40 -0.53 1.43
N LEU A 121 -0.46 -0.02 2.32
CA LEU A 121 -0.72 -0.63 3.62
C LEU A 121 -1.42 -1.98 3.45
N LEU A 122 -2.45 -2.06 2.61
CA LEU A 122 -3.18 -3.31 2.37
C LEU A 122 -2.26 -4.42 1.84
N SER A 123 -1.44 -4.12 0.83
CA SER A 123 -0.44 -5.09 0.34
C SER A 123 0.58 -5.46 1.42
N CYS A 124 0.98 -4.52 2.28
CA CYS A 124 1.91 -4.81 3.37
C CYS A 124 1.32 -5.77 4.39
N PHE A 125 0.07 -5.57 4.82
CA PHE A 125 -0.65 -6.48 5.71
C PHE A 125 -0.73 -7.88 5.10
N LEU A 126 -1.18 -7.98 3.85
CA LEU A 126 -1.34 -9.28 3.18
C LEU A 126 -0.01 -9.99 2.89
N LEU A 127 1.11 -9.27 2.80
CA LEU A 127 2.42 -9.88 2.51
C LEU A 127 3.22 -10.26 3.75
N ASN A 128 2.99 -9.59 4.89
CA ASN A 128 3.85 -9.72 6.07
C ASN A 128 3.11 -10.08 7.37
N ILE A 129 1.81 -9.80 7.46
CA ILE A 129 1.02 -9.99 8.69
C ILE A 129 0.01 -11.13 8.51
N ILE A 130 -0.77 -11.08 7.43
CA ILE A 130 -1.79 -12.07 7.12
C ILE A 130 -1.15 -13.15 6.25
N LYS A 131 -1.15 -14.40 6.71
CA LYS A 131 -0.61 -15.52 5.94
C LYS A 131 -1.41 -15.73 4.65
N GLN A 132 -0.71 -15.81 3.52
CA GLN A 132 -1.26 -16.12 2.19
C GLN A 132 -0.57 -17.36 1.64
N ASP A 133 -1.23 -18.05 0.70
CA ASP A 133 -0.55 -19.01 -0.16
C ASP A 133 0.41 -18.28 -1.12
N ASP A 134 1.40 -19.01 -1.63
CA ASP A 134 2.47 -18.43 -2.46
C ASP A 134 1.96 -17.82 -3.77
N THR A 135 0.89 -18.38 -4.34
CA THR A 135 0.28 -17.90 -5.59
C THR A 135 -0.33 -16.52 -5.37
N VAL A 136 -1.21 -16.37 -4.37
CA VAL A 136 -1.81 -15.08 -4.00
C VAL A 136 -0.73 -14.09 -3.57
N ARG A 137 0.27 -14.53 -2.82
CA ARG A 137 1.39 -13.69 -2.40
C ARG A 137 2.15 -13.11 -3.60
N LYS A 138 2.36 -13.90 -4.66
CA LYS A 138 2.99 -13.45 -5.91
C LYS A 138 2.12 -12.42 -6.64
N LEU A 139 0.81 -12.64 -6.71
CA LEU A 139 -0.14 -11.70 -7.33
C LEU A 139 -0.13 -10.35 -6.61
N ILE A 140 -0.15 -10.34 -5.28
CA ILE A 140 -0.13 -9.10 -4.47
C ILE A 140 1.19 -8.34 -4.65
N LYS A 141 2.32 -9.05 -4.71
CA LYS A 141 3.62 -8.43 -5.04
C LYS A 141 3.60 -7.80 -6.43
N ASN A 142 3.11 -8.54 -7.43
CA ASN A 142 3.03 -8.03 -8.80
C ASN A 142 2.17 -6.76 -8.86
N LEU A 143 1.01 -6.74 -8.18
CA LEU A 143 0.15 -5.55 -8.13
C LEU A 143 0.87 -4.36 -7.46
N ARG A 144 1.59 -4.59 -6.36
CA ARG A 144 2.42 -3.58 -5.69
C ARG A 144 3.51 -3.05 -6.62
N ASP A 145 4.14 -3.90 -7.42
CA ASP A 145 5.17 -3.52 -8.37
C ASP A 145 4.59 -2.73 -9.55
N LYS A 146 3.42 -3.12 -10.08
CA LYS A 146 2.69 -2.34 -11.10
C LYS A 146 2.36 -0.94 -10.59
N ARG A 147 1.90 -0.84 -9.34
CA ARG A 147 1.68 0.43 -8.65
C ARG A 147 2.95 1.28 -8.60
N ASN A 148 4.07 0.69 -8.14
CA ASN A 148 5.34 1.41 -8.07
C ASN A 148 5.83 1.85 -9.45
N ASN A 149 5.66 1.00 -10.47
CA ASN A 149 6.05 1.28 -11.85
C ASN A 149 5.19 2.36 -12.51
N LEU A 150 3.89 2.42 -12.21
CA LEU A 150 3.02 3.50 -12.68
C LEU A 150 3.52 4.87 -12.23
N PHE A 151 4.20 4.97 -11.09
CA PHE A 151 4.79 6.22 -10.64
C PHE A 151 5.98 6.69 -11.47
N HIS A 152 6.62 5.81 -12.24
CA HIS A 152 7.64 6.20 -13.21
C HIS A 152 7.00 6.72 -14.51
N LEU A 153 5.74 6.33 -14.80
CA LEU A 153 4.99 6.71 -15.99
C LEU A 153 4.17 8.00 -15.81
N ILE A 154 4.16 8.60 -14.61
CA ILE A 154 3.38 9.82 -14.27
C ILE A 154 3.70 11.06 -15.14
N SER A 155 4.83 11.04 -15.87
CA SER A 155 5.22 12.07 -16.84
C SER A 155 5.28 11.55 -18.29
N ALA A 156 4.92 10.28 -18.52
CA ALA A 156 4.96 9.63 -19.81
C ALA A 156 3.61 9.72 -20.52
N LYS A 157 3.67 9.88 -21.84
CA LYS A 157 2.54 9.59 -22.72
C LYS A 157 2.46 8.09 -22.88
N VAL A 158 1.27 7.50 -22.76
CA VAL A 158 1.07 6.05 -22.90
C VAL A 158 0.33 5.77 -24.21
N PRO A 159 1.04 5.32 -25.27
CA PRO A 159 0.42 4.92 -26.53
C PRO A 159 -0.61 3.79 -26.34
N MET A 160 -1.52 3.62 -27.30
CA MET A 160 -2.61 2.64 -27.18
C MET A 160 -2.10 1.19 -27.03
N GLU A 161 -1.08 0.79 -27.79
CA GLU A 161 -0.52 -0.57 -27.71
C GLU A 161 0.10 -0.86 -26.34
N GLU A 162 0.80 0.13 -25.77
CA GLU A 162 1.36 0.04 -24.42
C GLU A 162 0.25 0.02 -23.36
N PHE A 163 -0.81 0.80 -23.58
CA PHE A 163 -2.00 0.83 -22.73
C PHE A 163 -2.69 -0.53 -22.67
N GLU A 164 -3.07 -1.11 -23.81
CA GLU A 164 -3.78 -2.40 -23.89
C GLU A 164 -2.99 -3.50 -23.18
N THR A 165 -1.69 -3.58 -23.47
CA THR A 165 -0.80 -4.59 -22.87
C THR A 165 -0.74 -4.45 -21.34
N LYS A 166 -0.55 -3.22 -20.83
CA LYS A 166 -0.49 -2.99 -19.37
C LYS A 166 -1.84 -3.17 -18.71
N PHE A 167 -2.91 -2.73 -19.36
CA PHE A 167 -4.27 -2.82 -18.82
C PHE A 167 -4.65 -4.28 -18.63
N GLN A 168 -4.46 -5.12 -19.66
CA GLN A 168 -4.76 -6.54 -19.60
C GLN A 168 -3.96 -7.27 -18.52
N ASP A 169 -2.67 -6.98 -18.40
CA ASP A 169 -1.80 -7.58 -17.37
C ASP A 169 -2.25 -7.19 -15.95
N ILE A 170 -2.53 -5.91 -15.71
CA ILE A 170 -3.03 -5.45 -14.39
C ILE A 170 -4.42 -6.02 -14.10
N ALA A 171 -5.33 -5.97 -15.07
CA ALA A 171 -6.69 -6.50 -14.93
C ALA A 171 -6.68 -8.01 -14.67
N HIS A 172 -5.77 -8.75 -15.32
CA HIS A 172 -5.56 -10.16 -15.05
C HIS A 172 -5.14 -10.39 -13.59
N ILE A 173 -4.16 -9.65 -13.08
CA ILE A 173 -3.73 -9.76 -11.68
C ILE A 173 -4.90 -9.49 -10.72
N ILE A 174 -5.69 -8.44 -10.96
CA ILE A 174 -6.87 -8.11 -10.14
C ILE A 174 -7.91 -9.23 -10.21
N ASN A 175 -8.20 -9.75 -11.40
CA ASN A 175 -9.14 -10.85 -11.59
C ASN A 175 -8.68 -12.13 -10.88
N GLU A 176 -7.40 -12.50 -10.96
CA GLU A 176 -6.89 -13.69 -10.26
C GLU A 176 -6.99 -13.57 -8.73
N ILE A 177 -6.77 -12.37 -8.18
CA ILE A 177 -7.03 -12.14 -6.74
C ILE A 177 -8.54 -12.25 -6.45
N ALA A 178 -9.38 -11.68 -7.32
CA ALA A 178 -10.83 -11.66 -7.15
C ALA A 178 -11.50 -13.03 -7.30
N LYS A 179 -10.90 -13.99 -8.02
CA LYS A 179 -11.38 -15.39 -8.10
C LYS A 179 -11.46 -16.08 -6.75
N GLY A 180 -10.72 -15.60 -5.75
CA GLY A 180 -10.79 -16.12 -4.38
C GLY A 180 -12.01 -15.64 -3.59
N PHE A 181 -12.87 -14.81 -4.17
CA PHE A 181 -14.10 -14.28 -3.54
C PHE A 181 -15.34 -15.02 -4.06
N ASP A 182 -16.51 -14.64 -3.56
CA ASP A 182 -17.78 -15.10 -4.14
C ASP A 182 -17.94 -14.65 -5.60
N THR A 183 -18.80 -15.37 -6.32
CA THR A 183 -18.99 -15.18 -7.76
C THR A 183 -19.53 -13.80 -8.12
N GLU A 184 -20.36 -13.20 -7.26
CA GLU A 184 -20.98 -11.90 -7.53
C GLU A 184 -19.93 -10.77 -7.45
N LEU A 185 -19.07 -10.79 -6.43
CA LEU A 185 -17.96 -9.84 -6.32
C LEU A 185 -16.99 -9.99 -7.49
N PHE A 186 -16.62 -11.22 -7.87
CA PHE A 186 -15.77 -11.46 -9.04
C PHE A 186 -16.36 -10.89 -10.33
N VAL A 187 -17.64 -11.17 -10.61
CA VAL A 187 -18.34 -10.65 -11.79
C VAL A 187 -18.38 -9.12 -11.78
N THR A 188 -18.61 -8.52 -10.61
CA THR A 188 -18.62 -7.06 -10.44
C THR A 188 -17.26 -6.45 -10.80
N PHE A 189 -16.15 -6.97 -10.28
CA PHE A 189 -14.81 -6.49 -10.63
C PHE A 189 -14.55 -6.58 -12.13
N ARG A 190 -14.88 -7.73 -12.72
CA ARG A 190 -14.67 -7.96 -14.15
C ARG A 190 -15.47 -6.98 -15.02
N SER A 191 -16.75 -6.78 -14.72
CA SER A 191 -17.60 -5.84 -15.46
C SER A 191 -17.06 -4.41 -15.37
N GLN A 192 -16.74 -3.95 -14.16
CA GLN A 192 -16.26 -2.58 -13.94
C GLN A 192 -14.93 -2.30 -14.64
N MET A 193 -14.04 -3.30 -14.77
CA MET A 193 -12.79 -3.16 -15.51
C MET A 193 -13.01 -3.14 -17.03
N ILE A 194 -13.93 -3.95 -17.57
CA ILE A 194 -14.30 -3.91 -19.00
C ILE A 194 -14.91 -2.55 -19.36
N ASP A 195 -15.77 -2.03 -18.47
CA ASP A 195 -16.35 -0.70 -18.63
C ASP A 195 -15.25 0.37 -18.63
N LEU A 196 -14.29 0.32 -17.69
CA LEU A 196 -13.16 1.25 -17.66
C LEU A 196 -12.30 1.20 -18.94
N GLU A 197 -12.07 0.01 -19.48
CA GLU A 197 -11.29 -0.17 -20.71
C GLU A 197 -11.99 0.49 -21.91
N SER A 198 -13.30 0.22 -22.06
CA SER A 198 -14.09 0.58 -23.24
C SER A 198 -14.70 1.98 -23.19
N SER A 199 -14.97 2.54 -22.01
CA SER A 199 -15.69 3.81 -21.86
C SER A 199 -14.76 5.02 -21.71
N ALA A 200 -15.30 6.22 -21.96
CA ALA A 200 -14.69 7.42 -21.39
C ALA A 200 -14.82 7.35 -19.86
N CYS A 201 -13.77 7.74 -19.14
CA CYS A 201 -13.82 7.93 -17.69
C CYS A 201 -14.76 9.10 -17.36
N SER A 202 -15.52 8.96 -16.28
CA SER A 202 -16.34 10.08 -15.80
C SER A 202 -15.44 11.26 -15.39
N PRO A 203 -15.94 12.51 -15.44
CA PRO A 203 -15.20 13.68 -14.95
C PRO A 203 -14.69 13.52 -13.52
N GLN A 204 -15.46 12.84 -12.66
CA GLN A 204 -15.09 12.57 -11.28
C GLN A 204 -13.93 11.57 -11.17
N GLN A 205 -13.95 10.48 -11.94
CA GLN A 205 -12.85 9.51 -11.98
C GLN A 205 -11.56 10.17 -12.48
N LEU A 206 -11.64 11.01 -13.51
CA LEU A 206 -10.50 11.77 -14.02
C LEU A 206 -9.95 12.73 -12.96
N HIS A 207 -10.82 13.49 -12.29
CA HIS A 207 -10.41 14.41 -11.23
C HIS A 207 -9.71 13.66 -10.08
N CYS A 208 -10.27 12.53 -9.62
CA CYS A 208 -9.66 11.70 -8.59
C CYS A 208 -8.29 11.14 -9.03
N ALA A 209 -8.19 10.62 -10.26
CA ALA A 209 -6.94 10.11 -10.81
C ALA A 209 -5.88 11.22 -10.95
N MET A 210 -6.27 12.41 -11.39
CA MET A 210 -5.39 13.57 -11.50
C MET A 210 -4.90 14.05 -10.13
N GLU A 211 -5.77 14.12 -9.12
CA GLU A 211 -5.36 14.48 -7.76
C GLU A 211 -4.40 13.45 -7.15
N LEU A 212 -4.63 12.16 -7.40
CA LEU A 212 -3.69 11.11 -7.01
C LEU A 212 -2.32 11.34 -7.68
N VAL A 213 -2.30 11.50 -9.00
CA VAL A 213 -1.07 11.80 -9.75
C VAL A 213 -0.37 13.06 -9.20
N ARG A 214 -1.13 14.12 -8.88
CA ARG A 214 -0.60 15.38 -8.32
C ARG A 214 0.04 15.17 -6.95
N ARG A 215 -0.65 14.47 -6.04
CA ARG A 215 -0.13 14.13 -4.71
C ARG A 215 1.16 13.33 -4.82
N PHE A 216 1.24 12.40 -5.77
CA PHE A 216 2.46 11.63 -6.02
C PHE A 216 3.60 12.50 -6.56
N LYS A 217 3.35 13.37 -7.56
CA LYS A 217 4.37 14.32 -8.06
C LYS A 217 4.94 15.19 -6.93
N MET A 218 4.08 15.75 -6.08
CA MET A 218 4.51 16.57 -4.94
C MET A 218 5.34 15.77 -3.92
N SER A 219 5.00 14.50 -3.67
CA SER A 219 5.80 13.66 -2.77
C SER A 219 7.22 13.38 -3.30
N LYS A 220 7.38 13.20 -4.62
CA LYS A 220 8.70 13.01 -5.25
C LYS A 220 9.54 14.29 -5.21
N ILE A 221 8.94 15.45 -5.46
CA ILE A 221 9.61 16.75 -5.39
C ILE A 221 10.12 17.00 -3.96
N ASN A 222 9.27 16.79 -2.96
CA ASN A 222 9.66 16.98 -1.56
C ASN A 222 10.77 16.02 -1.12
N ASN A 223 10.75 14.76 -1.57
CA ASN A 223 11.83 13.82 -1.29
C ASN A 223 13.14 14.17 -2.00
N ALA A 224 13.07 14.68 -3.24
CA ALA A 224 14.25 15.14 -3.99
C ALA A 224 14.89 16.39 -3.36
N PHE A 225 14.06 17.28 -2.82
CA PHE A 225 14.53 18.49 -2.11
C PHE A 225 15.24 18.12 -0.80
N ILE A 226 14.69 17.18 -0.03
CA ILE A 226 15.30 16.68 1.21
C ILE A 226 16.62 15.94 0.93
N SER A 227 16.69 15.15 -0.14
CA SER A 227 17.96 14.50 -0.53
C SER A 227 19.03 15.50 -0.97
N ASN A 228 18.65 16.61 -1.61
CA ASN A 228 19.60 17.66 -2.00
C ASN A 228 20.10 18.48 -0.80
N GLU A 229 19.26 18.74 0.20
CA GLU A 229 19.69 19.38 1.46
C GLU A 229 20.63 18.48 2.28
N ALA A 230 20.41 17.17 2.28
CA ALA A 230 21.32 16.21 2.92
C ALA A 230 22.69 16.16 2.21
N VAL A 231 22.73 16.24 0.89
CA VAL A 231 23.98 16.29 0.12
C VAL A 231 24.73 17.61 0.33
N THR A 232 24.03 18.76 0.39
CA THR A 232 24.69 20.05 0.65
C THR A 232 25.26 20.17 2.07
N ARG A 233 24.68 19.49 3.06
CA ARG A 233 25.25 19.43 4.42
C ARG A 233 26.46 18.48 4.56
N THR A 234 26.72 17.62 3.57
CA THR A 234 27.84 16.65 3.64
C THR A 234 29.11 17.16 2.93
N VAL A 235 29.05 18.33 2.26
CA VAL A 235 30.20 18.93 1.53
C VAL A 235 30.84 20.10 2.29
N ILE A 236 30.46 20.32 3.54
CA ILE A 236 31.15 21.26 4.43
C ILE A 236 31.64 20.49 5.65
N HIS A 237 32.77 19.81 5.50
CA HIS A 237 33.72 19.50 6.57
C HIS A 237 35.10 19.23 5.96
#